data_AF-A0A8K0WRT8-F1
#
_entry.id   AF-A0A8K0WRT8-F1
#
_cell.length_a   1.000
_cell.length_b   1.000
_cell.length_c   1.000
_cell.angle_alpha   90.00
_cell.angle_beta   90.00
_cell.angle_gamma   90.00
#
_symmetry.space_group_name_H-M   'P 1'
#
loop_
_entity.id
_entity.type
_entity.pdbx_description
1 polymer ?
#
loop_
_entity_poly.entity_id
_entity_poly.type
_entity_poly.pdbx_seq_one_letter_code
_entity_poly.pdbx_strand_id
1 'polypeptide(L)'
;MRPLPASRVDTILERKSILIFDRGPLYLDYMKTLVPNNVASKQRSFKLPLELWLKIFKFAAEDKRFNAYRLVHPQSIERSSDGSTALLCAEITDWTACGQLDHPTRVRKYEAYLSDPYISYTWGDTDEERDRLGKWVPCTLPRPGDPVYRIPCTDLENNVLFESLTVPDVIARVERGYCHSCGGGSLQARYAGSSRGFQEKWFGKVEEDCGISIPCPVCLGVAFSERSMRWQRRLFYHGDSEGKQFDDWQDERLRELGYLA
;
A
#
# COMPACT_ATOMS: atom_id res chain seq x y z
N MET A 1 3.59 0.70 6.43
CA MET A 1 3.45 2.18 6.30
C MET A 1 3.20 2.86 7.65
N ARG A 2 3.46 4.17 7.77
CA ARG A 2 3.18 4.96 8.99
C ARG A 2 2.49 6.30 8.64
N PRO A 3 1.54 6.80 9.44
CA PRO A 3 0.94 8.11 9.21
C PRO A 3 2.01 9.22 9.22
N LEU A 4 1.87 10.19 8.32
CA LEU A 4 2.75 11.35 8.24
C LEU A 4 2.30 12.40 9.29
N PRO A 5 3.11 12.70 10.31
CA PRO A 5 2.77 13.76 11.25
C PRO A 5 2.93 15.14 10.62
N ALA A 6 2.07 16.10 11.03
CA ALA A 6 2.11 17.48 10.56
C ALA A 6 3.48 18.17 10.79
N SER A 7 4.20 17.79 11.84
CA SER A 7 5.53 18.32 12.16
C SER A 7 6.62 17.93 11.15
N ARG A 8 6.37 16.96 10.27
CA ARG A 8 7.37 16.46 9.30
C ARG A 8 7.10 16.89 7.87
N VAL A 9 6.07 17.68 7.61
CA VAL A 9 5.64 18.06 6.25
C VAL A 9 6.78 18.73 5.45
N ASP A 10 7.55 19.64 6.07
CA ASP A 10 8.70 20.27 5.41
C ASP A 10 9.79 19.24 5.05
N THR A 11 10.10 18.30 5.96
CA THR A 11 11.12 17.25 5.69
C THR A 11 10.71 16.28 4.57
N ILE A 12 9.40 16.10 4.36
CA ILE A 12 8.88 15.25 3.29
C ILE A 12 9.06 15.89 1.92
N LEU A 13 8.96 17.22 1.82
CA LEU A 13 9.27 17.94 0.57
C LEU A 13 10.75 17.84 0.19
N GLU A 14 11.65 17.80 1.17
CA GLU A 14 13.08 17.65 0.90
C GLU A 14 13.41 16.25 0.40
N ARG A 15 12.86 15.23 1.07
CA ARG A 15 13.06 13.82 0.72
C ARG A 15 12.34 13.42 -0.56
N LYS A 16 11.22 14.08 -0.87
CA LYS A 16 10.34 13.81 -2.01
C LYS A 16 9.94 12.34 -2.12
N SER A 17 9.80 11.66 -0.98
CA SER A 17 9.35 10.28 -0.92
C SER A 17 7.93 10.14 -1.50
N ILE A 18 7.66 9.00 -2.13
CA ILE A 18 6.31 8.64 -2.56
C ILE A 18 5.46 8.30 -1.33
N LEU A 19 4.22 8.76 -1.33
CA LEU A 19 3.28 8.63 -0.22
C LEU A 19 2.02 7.88 -0.66
N ILE A 20 1.31 7.30 0.30
CA ILE A 20 -0.06 6.79 0.11
C ILE A 20 -1.03 7.79 0.75
N PHE A 21 -1.98 8.28 -0.03
CA PHE A 21 -3.03 9.18 0.41
C PHE A 21 -4.37 8.44 0.50
N ASP A 22 -4.95 8.38 1.70
CA ASP A 22 -6.29 7.87 1.97
C ASP A 22 -7.35 8.97 1.78
N ARG A 23 -8.10 8.88 0.69
CA ARG A 23 -9.19 9.82 0.39
C ARG A 23 -10.46 9.55 1.21
N GLY A 24 -10.54 8.44 1.93
CA GLY A 24 -11.76 7.92 2.53
C GLY A 24 -12.31 8.87 3.59
N PRO A 25 -11.50 9.24 4.61
CA PRO A 25 -11.91 10.18 5.64
C PRO A 25 -12.40 11.51 5.08
N LEU A 26 -11.69 12.08 4.09
CA LEU A 26 -12.05 13.35 3.48
C LEU A 26 -13.36 13.30 2.69
N TYR A 27 -13.60 12.20 1.97
CA TYR A 27 -14.87 12.01 1.26
C TYR A 27 -16.03 11.89 2.24
N LEU A 28 -15.85 11.15 3.34
CA LEU A 28 -16.86 11.01 4.38
C LEU A 28 -17.14 12.34 5.09
N ASP A 29 -16.13 13.14 5.39
CA ASP A 29 -16.31 14.44 6.04
C ASP A 29 -16.93 15.47 5.08
N TYR A 30 -16.56 15.45 3.80
CA TYR A 30 -17.25 16.22 2.77
C TYR A 30 -18.73 15.82 2.66
N MET A 31 -19.02 14.52 2.64
CA MET A 31 -20.41 14.04 2.63
C MET A 31 -21.17 14.46 3.90
N LYS A 32 -20.56 14.36 5.08
CA LYS A 32 -21.16 14.80 6.36
C LYS A 32 -21.41 16.30 6.40
N THR A 33 -20.61 17.15 5.75
CA THR A 33 -20.82 18.60 5.71
C THR A 33 -21.92 19.02 4.73
N LEU A 34 -22.21 18.22 3.70
CA LEU A 34 -23.30 18.46 2.75
C LEU A 34 -24.70 18.12 3.30
N VAL A 35 -24.78 17.12 4.19
CA VAL A 35 -26.05 16.53 4.64
C VAL A 35 -26.89 17.38 5.62
N PRO A 36 -26.33 18.26 6.47
CA PRO A 36 -27.16 19.12 7.31
C PRO A 36 -28.03 20.10 6.52
N ASN A 37 -27.63 20.48 5.29
CA ASN A 37 -28.21 21.67 4.65
C ASN A 37 -28.89 21.47 3.27
N ASN A 38 -28.44 20.60 2.35
CA ASN A 38 -28.70 20.92 0.93
C ASN A 38 -29.18 19.84 -0.06
N VAL A 39 -29.48 18.59 0.32
CA VAL A 39 -30.01 17.64 -0.68
C VAL A 39 -31.54 17.69 -0.72
N ALA A 40 -32.07 18.79 -1.28
CA ALA A 40 -33.47 18.89 -1.70
C ALA A 40 -33.53 18.81 -3.23
N SER A 41 -34.30 17.87 -3.77
CA SER A 41 -34.47 17.78 -5.23
C SER A 41 -35.19 19.02 -5.76
N LYS A 42 -34.80 19.50 -6.95
CA LYS A 42 -35.41 20.68 -7.63
C LYS A 42 -36.93 20.55 -7.87
N GLN A 43 -37.53 19.37 -7.71
CA GLN A 43 -38.92 19.12 -8.05
C GLN A 43 -39.83 18.75 -6.86
N ARG A 44 -39.28 18.42 -5.68
CA ARG A 44 -40.02 18.20 -4.42
C ARG A 44 -39.02 18.16 -3.26
N SER A 45 -39.35 18.83 -2.16
CA SER A 45 -38.55 18.90 -0.92
C SER A 45 -38.54 17.58 -0.13
N PHE A 46 -38.21 16.46 -0.75
CA PHE A 46 -37.94 15.22 -0.04
C PHE A 46 -36.53 15.30 0.53
N LYS A 47 -36.44 15.52 1.85
CA LYS A 47 -35.21 15.31 2.61
C LYS A 47 -35.17 13.83 3.00
N LEU A 48 -34.07 13.16 2.69
CA LEU A 48 -33.81 11.82 3.20
C LEU A 48 -33.73 11.88 4.74
N PRO A 49 -34.44 10.99 5.47
CA PRO A 49 -34.29 10.84 6.91
C PRO A 49 -32.83 10.62 7.31
N LEU A 50 -32.46 11.11 8.50
CA LEU A 50 -31.10 11.00 9.04
C LEU A 50 -30.63 9.55 9.09
N GLU A 51 -31.51 8.61 9.41
CA GLU A 51 -31.20 7.18 9.50
C GLU A 51 -30.77 6.60 8.15
N LEU A 52 -31.33 7.09 7.04
CA LEU A 52 -30.93 6.67 5.70
C LEU A 52 -29.57 7.28 5.32
N TRP A 53 -29.29 8.52 5.68
CA TRP A 53 -27.97 9.12 5.50
C TRP A 53 -26.88 8.39 6.29
N LEU A 54 -27.15 8.03 7.54
CA LEU A 54 -26.22 7.25 8.36
C LEU A 54 -25.94 5.87 7.74
N LYS A 55 -26.96 5.21 7.16
CA LYS A 55 -26.77 3.97 6.41
C LYS A 55 -25.93 4.20 5.15
N ILE A 56 -26.18 5.26 4.39
CA ILE A 56 -25.39 5.60 3.19
C ILE A 56 -23.93 5.86 3.57
N PHE A 57 -23.65 6.61 4.63
CA PHE A 57 -22.29 6.85 5.10
C PHE A 57 -21.62 5.56 5.54
N LYS A 58 -22.34 4.69 6.25
CA LYS A 58 -21.85 3.37 6.63
C LYS A 58 -21.49 2.54 5.39
N PHE A 59 -22.39 2.46 4.41
CA PHE A 59 -22.13 1.74 3.15
C PHE A 59 -20.96 2.35 2.37
N ALA A 60 -20.85 3.68 2.30
CA ALA A 60 -19.76 4.36 1.61
C ALA A 60 -18.41 4.15 2.31
N ALA A 61 -18.39 4.09 3.64
CA ALA A 61 -17.20 3.79 4.43
C ALA A 61 -16.77 2.32 4.31
N GLU A 62 -17.72 1.39 4.14
CA GLU A 62 -17.47 -0.05 4.05
C GLU A 62 -17.15 -0.53 2.63
N ASP A 63 -17.51 0.23 1.59
CA ASP A 63 -17.34 -0.19 0.19
C ASP A 63 -15.92 0.08 -0.34
N LYS A 64 -15.12 -1.00 -0.37
CA LYS A 64 -13.76 -1.05 -0.94
C LYS A 64 -13.68 -0.65 -2.42
N ARG A 65 -14.80 -0.58 -3.16
CA ARG A 65 -14.82 -0.10 -4.57
C ARG A 65 -14.59 1.39 -4.68
N PHE A 66 -14.89 2.18 -3.63
CA PHE A 66 -14.43 3.57 -3.50
C PHE A 66 -12.97 3.64 -3.04
N ASN A 67 -12.15 2.72 -3.57
CA ASN A 67 -10.75 2.52 -3.27
C ASN A 67 -10.07 3.88 -3.10
N ALA A 68 -9.86 4.26 -1.85
CA ALA A 68 -9.60 5.65 -1.47
C ALA A 68 -8.12 5.97 -1.48
N TYR A 69 -7.28 4.94 -1.40
CA TYR A 69 -5.84 5.07 -1.42
C TYR A 69 -5.33 5.43 -2.82
N ARG A 70 -4.44 6.41 -2.88
CA ARG A 70 -3.70 6.81 -4.07
C ARG A 70 -2.22 6.94 -3.77
N LEU A 71 -1.38 6.55 -4.72
CA LEU A 71 0.02 6.95 -4.70
C LEU A 71 0.09 8.43 -5.08
N VAL A 72 0.80 9.19 -4.27
CA VAL A 72 0.97 10.62 -4.50
C VAL A 72 2.42 11.03 -4.28
N HIS A 73 2.83 12.07 -4.98
CA HIS A 73 4.16 12.66 -4.85
C HIS A 73 4.02 14.10 -4.34
N PRO A 74 4.70 14.46 -3.23
CA PRO A 74 4.63 15.80 -2.67
C PRO A 74 5.33 16.81 -3.61
N GLN A 75 4.69 17.94 -3.88
CA GLN A 75 5.20 18.97 -4.81
C GLN A 75 5.61 20.25 -4.08
N SER A 76 4.76 20.75 -3.18
CA SER A 76 5.01 22.02 -2.48
C SER A 76 4.11 22.16 -1.24
N ILE A 77 4.39 23.18 -0.43
CA ILE A 77 3.52 23.59 0.69
C ILE A 77 2.94 24.95 0.33
N GLU A 78 1.63 25.06 0.46
CA GLU A 78 0.90 26.32 0.41
C GLU A 78 0.73 26.87 1.82
N ARG A 79 1.06 28.14 2.01
CA ARG A 79 0.86 28.88 3.27
C ARG A 79 -0.16 29.99 3.01
N SER A 80 -1.31 29.89 3.64
CA SER A 80 -2.37 30.88 3.55
C SER A 80 -2.06 32.09 4.43
N SER A 81 -2.71 33.23 4.16
CA SER A 81 -2.54 34.47 4.94
C SER A 81 -2.98 34.37 6.40
N ASP A 82 -3.85 33.40 6.72
CA ASP A 82 -4.30 33.10 8.09
C ASP A 82 -3.34 32.18 8.87
N GLY A 83 -2.20 31.82 8.26
CA GLY A 83 -1.21 30.90 8.84
C GLY A 83 -1.53 29.42 8.64
N SER A 84 -2.66 29.07 8.01
CA SER A 84 -2.96 27.68 7.66
C SER A 84 -1.99 27.16 6.60
N THR A 85 -1.58 25.90 6.77
CA THR A 85 -0.66 25.21 5.86
C THR A 85 -1.36 24.04 5.18
N ALA A 86 -1.07 23.84 3.90
CA ALA A 86 -1.55 22.69 3.15
C ALA A 86 -0.39 22.09 2.33
N LEU A 87 -0.29 20.77 2.36
CA LEU A 87 0.62 20.03 1.50
C LEU A 87 -0.06 19.79 0.14
N LEU A 88 0.64 20.17 -0.93
CA LEU A 88 0.23 19.93 -2.30
C LEU A 88 0.89 18.66 -2.80
N CYS A 89 0.09 17.66 -3.14
CA CYS A 89 0.55 16.38 -3.67
C CYS A 89 -0.06 16.10 -5.04
N ALA A 90 0.73 15.66 -6.01
CA ALA A 90 0.22 15.22 -7.29
C ALA A 90 0.01 13.70 -7.31
N GLU A 91 -1.04 13.24 -7.99
CA GLU A 91 -1.32 11.80 -8.13
C GLU A 91 -0.32 11.12 -9.06
N ILE A 92 0.20 9.97 -8.64
CA ILE A 92 0.94 9.06 -9.52
C ILE A 92 -0.09 8.09 -10.11
N THR A 93 -0.34 8.22 -11.41
CA THR A 93 -1.37 7.44 -12.12
C THR A 93 -0.80 6.29 -12.94
N ASP A 94 0.50 6.31 -13.21
CA ASP A 94 1.20 5.31 -14.02
C ASP A 94 2.40 4.76 -13.23
N TRP A 95 2.32 3.47 -12.90
CA TRP A 95 3.38 2.74 -12.21
C TRP A 95 3.38 1.27 -12.61
N THR A 96 4.53 0.64 -12.47
CA THR A 96 4.68 -0.80 -12.63
C THR A 96 4.08 -1.48 -11.40
N ALA A 97 3.10 -2.36 -11.62
CA ALA A 97 2.41 -3.02 -10.52
C ALA A 97 3.39 -3.83 -9.64
N CYS A 98 3.39 -3.53 -8.35
CA CYS A 98 4.15 -4.25 -7.33
C CYS A 98 3.83 -5.75 -7.34
N GLY A 99 2.59 -6.12 -7.63
CA GLY A 99 2.15 -7.51 -7.78
C GLY A 99 2.86 -8.30 -8.90
N GLN A 100 3.61 -7.66 -9.79
CA GLN A 100 4.40 -8.30 -10.85
C GLN A 100 5.87 -8.53 -10.47
N LEU A 101 6.31 -8.05 -9.30
CA LEU A 101 7.67 -8.25 -8.83
C LEU A 101 7.90 -9.73 -8.50
N ASP A 102 8.96 -10.29 -9.06
CA ASP A 102 9.18 -11.73 -9.07
C ASP A 102 10.51 -12.15 -8.43
N HIS A 103 11.28 -11.20 -7.87
CA HIS A 103 12.59 -11.46 -7.25
C HIS A 103 12.82 -10.54 -6.02
N PRO A 104 13.53 -11.00 -4.96
CA PRO A 104 13.79 -10.18 -3.76
C PRO A 104 14.53 -8.87 -4.04
N THR A 105 15.53 -8.91 -4.94
CA THR A 105 16.30 -7.70 -5.29
C THR A 105 15.39 -6.63 -5.90
N ARG A 106 14.41 -7.05 -6.70
CA ARG A 106 13.45 -6.17 -7.36
C ARG A 106 12.52 -5.49 -6.35
N VAL A 107 12.04 -6.25 -5.35
CA VAL A 107 11.29 -5.71 -4.22
C VAL A 107 12.10 -4.65 -3.48
N ARG A 108 13.35 -4.95 -3.11
CA ARG A 108 14.22 -3.99 -2.39
C ARG A 108 14.48 -2.71 -3.20
N LYS A 109 14.74 -2.83 -4.51
CA LYS A 109 14.93 -1.68 -5.40
C LYS A 109 13.64 -0.83 -5.49
N TYR A 110 12.48 -1.48 -5.56
CA TYR A 110 11.19 -0.77 -5.56
C TYR A 110 10.97 0.00 -4.26
N GLU A 111 11.15 -0.64 -3.10
CA GLU A 111 10.96 0.01 -1.78
C GLU A 111 11.92 1.17 -1.55
N ALA A 112 13.16 1.03 -2.02
CA ALA A 112 14.14 2.10 -1.95
C ALA A 112 13.76 3.27 -2.87
N TYR A 113 13.20 3.00 -4.06
CA TYR A 113 12.65 4.04 -4.93
C TYR A 113 11.41 4.74 -4.33
N LEU A 114 10.52 4.01 -3.65
CA LEU A 114 9.40 4.64 -2.94
C LEU A 114 9.89 5.65 -1.88
N SER A 115 11.06 5.37 -1.29
CA SER A 115 11.66 6.25 -0.28
C SER A 115 12.38 7.45 -0.90
N ASP A 116 13.05 7.26 -2.04
CA ASP A 116 13.75 8.30 -2.81
C ASP A 116 13.56 8.04 -4.31
N PRO A 117 12.62 8.71 -4.98
CA PRO A 117 12.33 8.44 -6.39
C PRO A 117 13.33 9.09 -7.36
N TYR A 118 14.34 9.82 -6.85
CA TYR A 118 15.40 10.42 -7.65
C TYR A 118 16.66 9.56 -7.70
N ILE A 119 16.71 8.48 -6.91
CA ILE A 119 17.79 7.52 -6.97
C ILE A 119 17.71 6.73 -8.29
N SER A 120 18.83 6.67 -9.02
CA SER A 120 18.92 5.95 -10.29
C SER A 120 19.30 4.49 -10.02
N TYR A 121 18.43 3.54 -10.37
CA TYR A 121 18.78 2.11 -10.39
C TYR A 121 19.04 1.62 -11.81
N THR A 122 20.05 0.77 -11.95
CA THR A 122 20.16 -0.15 -13.09
C THR A 122 19.48 -1.47 -12.70
N TRP A 123 18.61 -1.98 -13.56
CA TRP A 123 17.91 -3.24 -13.35
C TRP A 123 18.63 -4.37 -14.05
N GLY A 124 18.72 -5.53 -13.40
CA GLY A 124 19.54 -6.65 -13.83
C GLY A 124 20.44 -7.12 -12.69
N ASP A 125 20.37 -8.41 -12.39
CA ASP A 125 21.24 -9.04 -11.40
C ASP A 125 22.60 -9.35 -12.06
N THR A 126 22.62 -9.47 -13.39
CA THR A 126 23.82 -9.62 -14.24
C THR A 126 24.09 -8.38 -15.09
N ASP A 127 25.30 -8.26 -15.64
CA ASP A 127 25.67 -7.14 -16.53
C ASP A 127 24.91 -7.18 -17.87
N GLU A 128 24.63 -8.37 -18.41
CA GLU A 128 23.82 -8.54 -19.62
C GLU A 128 22.36 -8.10 -19.43
N GLU A 129 21.76 -8.36 -18.28
CA GLU A 129 20.41 -7.87 -17.97
C GLU A 129 20.39 -6.34 -17.82
N ARG A 130 21.45 -5.75 -17.27
CA ARG A 130 21.58 -4.29 -17.14
C ARG A 130 21.67 -3.58 -18.49
N ASP A 131 22.42 -4.15 -19.42
CA ASP A 131 22.54 -3.61 -20.77
C ASP A 131 21.26 -3.81 -21.59
N ARG A 132 20.49 -4.88 -21.36
CA ARG A 132 19.22 -5.14 -22.06
C ARG A 132 18.02 -4.36 -21.50
N LEU A 133 17.89 -4.26 -20.18
CA LEU A 133 16.71 -3.69 -19.53
C LEU A 133 16.81 -2.17 -19.35
N GLY A 134 18.03 -1.62 -19.41
CA GLY A 134 18.27 -0.19 -19.24
C GLY A 134 17.91 0.33 -17.84
N LYS A 135 17.71 1.65 -17.75
CA LYS A 135 17.20 2.29 -16.53
C LYS A 135 15.69 2.06 -16.43
N TRP A 136 15.28 1.20 -15.51
CA TRP A 136 13.87 1.05 -15.17
C TRP A 136 13.49 1.98 -14.03
N VAL A 137 12.35 2.66 -14.18
CA VAL A 137 11.77 3.59 -13.20
C VAL A 137 10.41 3.02 -12.78
N PRO A 138 10.15 2.75 -11.48
CA PRO A 138 8.89 2.18 -11.01
C PRO A 138 7.65 2.93 -11.45
N CYS A 139 7.71 4.26 -11.51
CA CYS A 139 6.59 5.09 -11.92
C CYS A 139 7.05 6.34 -12.65
N THR A 140 6.14 6.92 -13.45
CA THR A 140 6.36 8.25 -14.01
C THR A 140 5.99 9.29 -12.94
N LEU A 141 6.98 10.07 -12.48
CA LEU A 141 6.70 11.14 -11.53
C LEU A 141 5.86 12.25 -12.18
N PRO A 142 4.85 12.78 -11.48
CA PRO A 142 4.01 13.85 -11.97
C PRO A 142 4.81 15.14 -12.16
N ARG A 143 4.45 15.92 -13.19
CA ARG A 143 5.05 17.21 -13.51
C ARG A 143 4.49 18.31 -12.61
N PRO A 144 5.24 19.40 -12.38
CA PRO A 144 4.69 20.59 -11.73
C PRO A 144 3.44 21.07 -12.48
N GLY A 145 2.31 21.18 -11.77
CA GLY A 145 1.03 21.63 -12.34
C GLY A 145 0.06 20.52 -12.77
N ASP A 146 0.44 19.25 -12.63
CA ASP A 146 -0.49 18.11 -12.74
C ASP A 146 -1.61 18.20 -11.69
N PRO A 147 -2.74 17.46 -11.81
CA PRO A 147 -3.82 17.51 -10.84
C PRO A 147 -3.31 17.30 -9.40
N VAL A 148 -3.53 18.32 -8.56
CA VAL A 148 -2.98 18.38 -7.20
C VAL A 148 -4.08 18.13 -6.17
N TYR A 149 -3.82 17.21 -5.26
CA TYR A 149 -4.49 17.11 -3.98
C TYR A 149 -3.94 18.18 -3.04
N ARG A 150 -4.82 19.07 -2.59
CA ARG A 150 -4.54 20.01 -1.51
C ARG A 150 -4.95 19.39 -0.19
N ILE A 151 -3.98 18.99 0.62
CA ILE A 151 -4.20 18.31 1.90
C ILE A 151 -3.87 19.30 3.03
N PRO A 152 -4.87 19.85 3.73
CA PRO A 152 -4.65 20.66 4.92
C PRO A 152 -3.79 19.91 5.94
N CYS A 153 -2.80 20.57 6.53
CA CYS A 153 -1.95 19.93 7.54
C CYS A 153 -2.73 19.49 8.78
N THR A 154 -3.88 20.12 9.06
CA THR A 154 -4.82 19.71 10.12
C THR A 154 -5.41 18.32 9.85
N ASP A 155 -5.59 17.94 8.59
CA ASP A 155 -6.20 16.66 8.23
C ASP A 155 -5.21 15.49 8.40
N LEU A 156 -3.92 15.78 8.54
CA LEU A 156 -2.89 14.77 8.80
C LEU A 156 -3.10 14.07 10.16
N GLU A 157 -3.77 14.72 11.11
CA GLU A 157 -4.18 14.12 12.39
C GLU A 157 -5.18 12.97 12.20
N ASN A 158 -5.91 12.95 11.08
CA ASN A 158 -6.86 11.90 10.74
C ASN A 158 -6.21 10.72 10.00
N ASN A 159 -4.87 10.63 10.00
CA ASN A 159 -4.11 9.58 9.33
C ASN A 159 -4.44 9.45 7.83
N VAL A 160 -4.61 10.58 7.14
CA VAL A 160 -4.97 10.58 5.71
C VAL A 160 -3.77 10.38 4.79
N LEU A 161 -2.54 10.58 5.26
CA LEU A 161 -1.33 10.50 4.44
C LEU A 161 -0.28 9.62 5.13
N PHE A 162 0.34 8.73 4.38
CA PHE A 162 1.25 7.72 4.90
C PHE A 162 2.60 7.75 4.20
N GLU A 163 3.67 7.61 4.99
CA GLU A 163 5.07 7.52 4.54
C GLU A 163 5.69 6.16 4.89
N SER A 164 6.98 5.99 4.57
CA SER A 164 7.75 4.75 4.82
C SER A 164 7.05 3.53 4.23
N LEU A 165 6.74 3.62 2.93
CA LEU A 165 5.97 2.63 2.21
C LEU A 165 6.82 1.39 1.91
N THR A 166 6.18 0.23 1.96
CA THR A 166 6.72 -1.05 1.50
C THR A 166 5.92 -1.57 0.31
N VAL A 167 6.48 -2.51 -0.45
CA VAL A 167 5.76 -3.16 -1.55
C VAL A 167 4.44 -3.80 -1.08
N PRO A 168 4.41 -4.53 0.05
CA PRO A 168 3.17 -5.01 0.67
C PRO A 168 2.09 -3.93 0.88
N ASP A 169 2.48 -2.74 1.34
CA ASP A 169 1.54 -1.63 1.58
C ASP A 169 0.87 -1.19 0.28
N VAL A 170 1.67 -1.02 -0.79
CA VAL A 170 1.18 -0.60 -2.11
C VAL A 170 0.22 -1.66 -2.68
N ILE A 171 0.60 -2.94 -2.61
CA ILE A 171 -0.25 -4.03 -3.10
C ILE A 171 -1.59 -4.06 -2.35
N ALA A 172 -1.54 -4.04 -1.02
CA ALA A 172 -2.74 -4.19 -0.19
C ALA A 172 -3.70 -3.00 -0.35
N ARG A 173 -3.17 -1.77 -0.38
CA ARG A 173 -3.97 -0.54 -0.30
C ARG A 173 -4.29 0.05 -1.67
N VAL A 174 -3.33 0.04 -2.59
CA VAL A 174 -3.45 0.71 -3.90
C VAL A 174 -3.84 -0.28 -4.99
N GLU A 175 -3.20 -1.45 -5.04
CA GLU A 175 -3.41 -2.48 -6.08
C GLU A 175 -4.46 -3.53 -5.72
N ARG A 176 -5.22 -3.32 -4.64
CA ARG A 176 -6.35 -4.17 -4.22
C ARG A 176 -5.96 -5.62 -3.94
N GLY A 177 -4.72 -5.87 -3.53
CA GLY A 177 -4.21 -7.20 -3.27
C GLY A 177 -3.92 -8.02 -4.52
N TYR A 178 -3.86 -7.40 -5.70
CA TYR A 178 -3.50 -8.10 -6.93
C TYR A 178 -2.02 -8.47 -6.92
N CYS A 179 -1.72 -9.76 -7.06
CA CYS A 179 -0.35 -10.26 -7.13
C CYS A 179 -0.30 -11.50 -8.03
N HIS A 180 0.59 -11.46 -9.02
CA HIS A 180 0.77 -12.56 -9.95
C HIS A 180 1.41 -13.77 -9.26
N SER A 181 2.29 -13.55 -8.29
CA SER A 181 3.01 -14.64 -7.60
C SER A 181 2.09 -15.57 -6.82
N CYS A 182 0.96 -15.09 -6.29
CA CYS A 182 0.01 -15.92 -5.55
C CYS A 182 -1.36 -16.11 -6.22
N GLY A 183 -1.55 -15.62 -7.45
CA GLY A 183 -2.81 -15.78 -8.20
C GLY A 183 -3.90 -14.72 -7.93
N GLY A 184 -3.63 -13.73 -7.08
CA GLY A 184 -4.45 -12.54 -6.88
C GLY A 184 -5.63 -12.70 -5.90
N GLY A 185 -5.45 -12.23 -4.67
CA GLY A 185 -6.52 -12.10 -3.67
C GLY A 185 -5.99 -12.01 -2.24
N SER A 186 -6.69 -11.28 -1.37
CA SER A 186 -6.29 -11.05 0.04
C SER A 186 -6.06 -12.35 0.84
N LEU A 187 -6.86 -13.38 0.57
CA LEU A 187 -6.73 -14.70 1.20
C LEU A 187 -5.65 -15.57 0.54
N GLN A 188 -5.31 -15.31 -0.73
CA GLN A 188 -4.29 -16.05 -1.47
C GLN A 188 -2.87 -15.58 -1.12
N ALA A 189 -2.73 -14.41 -0.48
CA ALA A 189 -1.45 -13.98 0.11
C ALA A 189 -0.89 -14.97 1.15
N ARG A 190 -1.74 -15.84 1.72
CA ARG A 190 -1.32 -16.91 2.64
C ARG A 190 -0.44 -17.97 1.98
N TYR A 191 -0.57 -18.18 0.67
CA TYR A 191 0.11 -19.28 -0.03
C TYR A 191 0.49 -18.87 -1.46
N ALA A 192 1.77 -18.59 -1.72
CA ALA A 192 2.24 -18.23 -3.08
C ALA A 192 2.87 -19.38 -3.86
N GLY A 193 3.20 -20.49 -3.20
CA GLY A 193 3.76 -21.66 -3.86
C GLY A 193 4.43 -22.59 -2.86
N SER A 194 4.42 -23.88 -3.18
CA SER A 194 5.14 -24.93 -2.44
C SER A 194 6.32 -25.50 -3.23
N SER A 195 6.55 -25.01 -4.46
CA SER A 195 7.61 -25.56 -5.31
C SER A 195 8.99 -25.10 -4.86
N ARG A 196 9.95 -26.03 -4.88
CA ARG A 196 11.36 -25.75 -4.64
C ARG A 196 11.90 -24.61 -5.49
N GLY A 197 11.59 -24.59 -6.78
CA GLY A 197 12.05 -23.52 -7.68
C GLY A 197 11.56 -22.13 -7.27
N PHE A 198 10.33 -22.01 -6.74
CA PHE A 198 9.84 -20.75 -6.20
C PHE A 198 10.58 -20.37 -4.92
N GLN A 199 10.74 -21.31 -3.98
CA GLN A 199 11.45 -21.04 -2.73
C GLN A 199 12.92 -20.68 -2.97
N GLU A 200 13.60 -21.41 -3.87
CA GLU A 200 15.00 -21.16 -4.23
C GLU A 200 15.20 -19.79 -4.88
N LYS A 201 14.26 -19.36 -5.71
CA LYS A 201 14.27 -18.02 -6.33
C LYS A 201 14.21 -16.90 -5.29
N TRP A 202 13.41 -17.07 -4.23
CA TRP A 202 13.17 -16.02 -3.25
C TRP A 202 14.12 -16.06 -2.04
N PHE A 203 14.64 -17.23 -1.68
CA PHE A 203 15.41 -17.42 -0.44
C PHE A 203 16.76 -18.10 -0.65
N GLY A 204 17.14 -18.40 -1.89
CA GLY A 204 18.37 -19.15 -2.20
C GLY A 204 18.22 -20.65 -1.94
N LYS A 205 19.33 -21.38 -1.96
CA LYS A 205 19.33 -22.85 -1.91
C LYS A 205 18.51 -23.39 -0.73
N VAL A 206 17.47 -24.16 -1.04
CA VAL A 206 16.62 -24.83 -0.06
C VAL A 206 17.11 -26.27 0.05
N GLU A 207 17.50 -26.68 1.27
CA GLU A 207 18.14 -27.98 1.49
C GLU A 207 17.20 -29.17 1.25
N GLU A 208 15.88 -29.01 1.41
CA GLU A 208 14.90 -30.09 1.28
C GLU A 208 13.59 -29.62 0.62
N ASP A 209 12.98 -30.51 -0.18
CA ASP A 209 11.63 -30.36 -0.76
C ASP A 209 10.59 -30.52 0.35
N CYS A 210 10.46 -29.46 1.13
CA CYS A 210 9.45 -29.39 2.15
C CYS A 210 8.19 -28.88 1.46
N GLY A 211 7.16 -29.74 1.33
CA GLY A 211 5.81 -29.41 0.82
C GLY A 211 5.05 -28.39 1.67
N ILE A 212 5.80 -27.46 2.26
CA ILE A 212 5.41 -26.37 3.11
C ILE A 212 4.94 -25.23 2.21
N SER A 213 3.68 -24.85 2.36
CA SER A 213 3.13 -23.67 1.69
C SER A 213 3.63 -22.42 2.41
N ILE A 214 4.40 -21.60 1.70
CA ILE A 214 4.93 -20.34 2.23
C ILE A 214 4.00 -19.17 1.88
N PRO A 215 3.86 -18.19 2.79
CA PRO A 215 3.17 -16.95 2.47
C PRO A 215 3.85 -16.19 1.34
N CYS A 216 3.08 -15.35 0.65
CA CYS A 216 3.58 -14.62 -0.50
C CYS A 216 4.65 -13.59 -0.10
N PRO A 217 5.91 -13.73 -0.58
CA PRO A 217 6.99 -12.80 -0.26
C PRO A 217 6.74 -11.39 -0.80
N VAL A 218 5.91 -11.25 -1.84
CA VAL A 218 5.55 -9.95 -2.40
C VAL A 218 4.42 -9.31 -1.60
N CYS A 219 3.34 -10.06 -1.28
CA CYS A 219 2.17 -9.50 -0.60
C CYS A 219 2.39 -9.25 0.90
N LEU A 220 3.13 -10.12 1.59
CA LEU A 220 3.34 -10.03 3.04
C LEU A 220 4.73 -9.52 3.43
N GLY A 221 5.65 -9.52 2.47
CA GLY A 221 7.04 -9.12 2.62
C GLY A 221 8.00 -10.31 2.66
N VAL A 222 9.19 -10.11 2.09
CA VAL A 222 10.22 -11.14 1.97
C VAL A 222 10.65 -11.64 3.34
N ALA A 223 10.93 -10.71 4.28
CA ALA A 223 11.37 -11.06 5.63
C ALA A 223 10.30 -11.83 6.43
N PHE A 224 9.02 -11.48 6.25
CA PHE A 224 7.91 -12.20 6.88
C PHE A 224 7.84 -13.64 6.36
N SER A 225 7.94 -13.81 5.05
CA SER A 225 7.87 -15.13 4.39
C SER A 225 9.06 -16.01 4.74
N GLU A 226 10.26 -15.43 4.83
CA GLU A 226 11.47 -16.13 5.30
C GLU A 226 11.33 -16.60 6.76
N ARG A 227 10.77 -15.76 7.63
CA ARG A 227 10.49 -16.14 9.03
C ARG A 227 9.43 -17.24 9.10
N SER A 228 8.40 -17.16 8.28
CA SER A 228 7.34 -18.16 8.18
C SER A 228 7.90 -19.52 7.77
N MET A 229 8.74 -19.56 6.73
CA MET A 229 9.44 -20.77 6.29
C MET A 229 10.29 -21.38 7.41
N ARG A 230 11.06 -20.56 8.16
CA ARG A 230 11.83 -21.05 9.31
C ARG A 230 10.94 -21.63 10.42
N TRP A 231 9.79 -21.02 10.68
CA TRP A 231 8.84 -21.52 11.66
C TRP A 231 8.24 -22.86 11.22
N GLN A 232 7.73 -22.95 10.00
CA GLN A 232 7.10 -24.17 9.48
C GLN A 232 8.07 -25.35 9.41
N ARG A 233 9.36 -25.11 9.11
CA ARG A 233 10.39 -26.16 9.22
C ARG A 233 10.48 -26.71 10.65
N ARG A 234 10.49 -25.86 11.67
CA ARG A 234 10.52 -26.31 13.06
C ARG A 234 9.28 -27.15 13.42
N LEU A 235 8.10 -26.72 12.99
CA LEU A 235 6.86 -27.48 13.19
C LEU A 235 6.94 -28.87 12.54
N PHE A 236 7.47 -28.94 11.31
CA PHE A 236 7.57 -30.18 10.55
C PHE A 236 8.58 -31.18 11.15
N TYR A 237 9.78 -30.73 11.55
CA TYR A 237 10.83 -31.63 12.05
C TYR A 237 10.76 -31.90 13.56
N HIS A 238 10.18 -31.00 14.34
CA HIS A 238 10.18 -31.11 15.81
C HIS A 238 8.81 -31.39 16.42
N GLY A 239 7.76 -31.54 15.59
CA GLY A 239 6.42 -31.95 16.04
C GLY A 239 5.80 -30.96 17.03
N ASP A 240 6.09 -29.67 16.85
CA ASP A 240 5.68 -28.65 17.80
C ASP A 240 4.17 -28.33 17.67
N SER A 241 3.50 -28.13 18.81
CA SER A 241 2.04 -27.98 18.91
C SER A 241 1.53 -26.56 18.61
N GLU A 242 2.42 -25.68 18.13
CA GLU A 242 2.18 -24.24 17.94
C GLU A 242 1.42 -23.87 16.65
N GLY A 243 0.78 -24.82 15.96
CA GLY A 243 0.08 -24.56 14.69
C GLY A 243 -0.94 -23.40 14.78
N LYS A 244 -1.69 -23.30 15.88
CA LYS A 244 -2.62 -22.19 16.12
C LYS A 244 -1.91 -20.84 16.29
N GLN A 245 -0.74 -20.82 16.95
CA GLN A 245 0.04 -19.59 17.14
C GLN A 245 0.56 -19.08 15.79
N PHE A 246 0.87 -19.98 14.87
CA PHE A 246 1.32 -19.64 13.53
C PHE A 246 0.19 -19.02 12.69
N ASP A 247 -1.02 -19.57 12.74
CA ASP A 247 -2.19 -19.00 12.06
C ASP A 247 -2.55 -17.62 12.63
N ASP A 248 -2.56 -17.47 13.96
CA ASP A 248 -2.83 -16.19 14.63
C ASP A 248 -1.80 -15.12 14.24
N TRP A 249 -0.52 -15.50 14.12
CA TRP A 249 0.57 -14.63 13.66
C TRP A 249 0.44 -14.22 12.20
N GLN A 250 -0.01 -15.11 11.32
CA GLN A 250 -0.33 -14.75 9.93
C GLN A 250 -1.52 -13.79 9.86
N ASP A 251 -2.55 -14.03 10.66
CA ASP A 251 -3.76 -13.20 10.68
C ASP A 251 -3.47 -11.79 11.19
N GLU A 252 -2.58 -11.67 12.18
CA GLU A 252 -2.08 -10.37 12.62
C GLU A 252 -1.42 -9.61 11.46
N ARG A 253 -0.53 -10.28 10.70
CA ARG A 253 0.13 -9.65 9.55
C ARG A 253 -0.85 -9.24 8.45
N LEU A 254 -1.85 -10.06 8.16
CA LEU A 254 -2.88 -9.74 7.18
C LEU A 254 -3.74 -8.56 7.64
N ARG A 255 -4.07 -8.47 8.94
CA ARG A 255 -4.78 -7.32 9.53
C ARG A 255 -3.94 -6.05 9.46
N GLU A 256 -2.65 -6.11 9.81
CA GLU A 256 -1.72 -4.97 9.69
C GLU A 256 -1.73 -4.36 8.28
N LEU A 257 -1.66 -5.22 7.26
CA LEU A 257 -1.63 -4.78 5.86
C LEU A 257 -3.00 -4.35 5.33
N GLY A 258 -4.09 -4.69 6.04
CA GLY A 258 -5.47 -4.36 5.66
C GLY A 258 -6.13 -5.38 4.73
N TYR A 259 -5.58 -6.60 4.65
CA TYR A 259 -6.20 -7.72 3.92
C TYR A 259 -7.39 -8.31 4.68
N LEU A 260 -7.33 -8.30 6.02
CA LEU A 260 -8.40 -8.71 6.94
C LEU A 260 -8.90 -7.49 7.71
N ALA A 261 -10.21 -7.49 8.02
CA ALA A 261 -10.87 -6.50 8.86
C ALA A 261 -10.91 -6.98 10.31
#